data_AF-A0AAD0RNT5-F1
#
_entry.id   AF-A0AAD0RNT5-F1
#
_cell.length_a   1.000
_cell.length_b   1.000
_cell.length_c   1.000
_cell.angle_alpha   90.00
_cell.angle_beta   90.00
_cell.angle_gamma   90.00
#
_symmetry.space_group_name_H-M   'P 1'
#
loop_
_entity.id
_entity.type
_entity.pdbx_description
1 polymer ?
#
loop_
_entity_poly.entity_id
_entity_poly.type
_entity_poly.pdbx_seq_one_letter_code
_entity_poly.pdbx_strand_id
1 'polypeptide(L)'
;MKKYLTFGHSFLCILVLTLTGCSVFDKSFGFRGPIVVTIATKDGKQPEAPFLIKSSHVEVGGHGGSGLKRGYLYEKIGDANQPILFPREHLDLKYPNAYALIHFKVRHPMYNTEYSSAYFAPSKADDPIPFTIEVLPLEAVLARIEKEAERASLAMEQLAPDSSEYYRQSSLFEKARHSLGALVSRHIDSIKTDYLPVLPKEIQKAVREKYNPIFKELYYRYPETDCGLLMYCQEQLKKPREHEYNGL
;
A
#
# COMPACT_ATOMS: atom_id res chain seq x y z
N MET A 1 5.14 82.67 -8.29
CA MET A 1 4.55 81.60 -7.44
C MET A 1 4.28 80.39 -8.32
N LYS A 2 5.09 79.33 -8.20
CA LYS A 2 4.97 78.05 -8.92
C LYS A 2 4.32 77.03 -7.99
N LYS A 3 3.11 76.56 -8.28
CA LYS A 3 2.55 75.31 -7.68
C LYS A 3 1.44 74.72 -8.57
N TYR A 4 1.81 73.92 -9.57
CA TYR A 4 0.94 72.90 -10.16
C TYR A 4 1.83 71.76 -10.66
N LEU A 5 2.31 70.92 -9.74
CA LEU A 5 3.04 69.70 -10.09
C LEU A 5 2.96 68.68 -8.95
N THR A 6 1.75 68.43 -8.45
CA THR A 6 1.49 67.43 -7.41
C THR A 6 0.19 66.65 -7.67
N PHE A 7 -0.11 66.35 -8.94
CA PHE A 7 -1.22 65.46 -9.29
C PHE A 7 -0.80 64.24 -10.13
N GLY A 8 0.39 64.28 -10.76
CA GLY A 8 0.88 63.19 -11.62
C GLY A 8 1.61 62.05 -10.90
N HIS A 9 2.07 62.24 -9.65
CA HIS A 9 2.84 61.22 -8.93
C HIS A 9 1.98 60.22 -8.16
N SER A 10 0.73 60.57 -7.84
CA SER A 10 -0.16 59.68 -7.08
C SER A 10 -0.92 58.71 -7.98
N PHE A 11 -1.19 59.07 -9.23
CA PHE A 11 -1.83 58.18 -10.21
C PHE A 11 -0.87 57.13 -10.79
N LEU A 12 0.42 57.46 -10.92
CA LEU A 12 1.42 56.52 -11.43
C LEU A 12 1.76 55.41 -10.41
N CYS A 13 1.78 55.73 -9.11
CA CYS A 13 1.99 54.71 -8.07
C CYS A 13 0.81 53.73 -7.95
N ILE A 14 -0.42 54.19 -8.17
CA ILE A 14 -1.62 53.33 -8.13
C ILE A 14 -1.70 52.46 -9.38
N LEU A 15 -1.30 52.96 -10.56
CA LEU A 15 -1.27 52.18 -11.80
C LEU A 15 -0.19 51.07 -11.76
N VAL A 16 0.97 51.35 -11.15
CA VAL A 16 2.04 50.35 -10.96
C VAL A 16 1.62 49.26 -9.96
N LEU A 17 0.85 49.60 -8.92
CA LEU A 17 0.31 48.62 -7.95
C LEU A 17 -0.79 47.73 -8.54
N THR A 18 -1.54 48.20 -9.55
CA THR A 18 -2.54 47.37 -10.24
C THR A 18 -1.97 46.51 -11.37
N LEU A 19 -0.79 46.86 -11.90
CA LEU A 19 -0.10 46.11 -12.96
C LEU A 19 0.93 45.11 -12.41
N THR A 20 1.27 45.18 -11.12
CA THR A 20 1.81 44.04 -10.37
C THR A 20 0.70 43.06 -9.99
N GLY A 21 -0.09 42.63 -10.98
CA GLY A 21 -0.87 41.40 -10.95
C GLY A 21 0.06 40.17 -10.97
N CYS A 22 1.09 40.21 -10.13
CA CYS A 22 1.91 39.08 -9.78
C CYS A 22 1.11 38.20 -8.82
N SER A 23 0.22 37.36 -9.35
CA SER A 23 0.12 36.02 -8.75
C SER A 23 1.25 35.16 -9.35
N VAL A 24 2.50 35.52 -9.03
CA VAL A 24 3.69 34.68 -9.22
C VAL A 24 3.73 33.57 -8.15
N PHE A 25 2.76 33.58 -7.24
CA PHE A 25 2.56 32.55 -6.24
C PHE A 25 1.72 31.41 -6.83
N ASP A 26 2.37 30.27 -7.13
CA ASP A 26 1.72 28.96 -7.14
C ASP A 26 0.91 28.82 -5.84
N LYS A 27 -0.41 28.94 -5.95
CA LYS A 27 -1.28 28.74 -4.80
C LYS A 27 -1.33 27.23 -4.57
N SER A 28 -0.61 26.76 -3.56
CA SER A 28 -0.63 25.36 -3.09
C SER A 28 -2.01 24.85 -2.67
N PHE A 29 -3.04 25.71 -2.71
CA PHE A 29 -4.44 25.37 -2.49
C PHE A 29 -4.86 24.14 -3.30
N GLY A 30 -5.41 23.13 -2.62
CA GLY A 30 -5.89 21.90 -3.24
C GLY A 30 -4.80 20.94 -3.76
N PHE A 31 -3.56 21.40 -3.99
CA PHE A 31 -2.50 20.56 -4.56
C PHE A 31 -1.73 19.72 -3.55
N ARG A 32 -1.52 18.43 -3.86
CA ARG A 32 -0.70 17.51 -3.06
C ARG A 32 0.40 16.90 -3.90
N GLY A 33 1.58 16.77 -3.31
CA GLY A 33 2.78 16.31 -3.98
C GLY A 33 3.50 17.42 -4.76
N PRO A 34 4.51 17.09 -5.57
CA PRO A 34 4.89 15.73 -5.92
C PRO A 34 5.39 14.92 -4.71
N ILE A 35 5.11 13.63 -4.69
CA ILE A 35 5.54 12.74 -3.60
C ILE A 35 6.61 11.81 -4.15
N VAL A 36 7.77 11.79 -3.50
CA VAL A 36 8.87 10.89 -3.84
C VAL A 36 8.79 9.69 -2.90
N VAL A 37 8.26 8.58 -3.41
CA VAL A 37 8.13 7.34 -2.66
C VAL A 37 9.40 6.52 -2.80
N THR A 38 9.94 6.05 -1.67
CA THR A 38 11.03 5.06 -1.63
C THR A 38 10.55 3.81 -0.93
N ILE A 39 10.76 2.64 -1.54
CA ILE A 39 10.47 1.34 -0.91
C ILE A 39 11.71 0.85 -0.17
N ALA A 40 11.64 0.75 1.15
CA ALA A 40 12.71 0.20 1.99
C ALA A 40 12.36 -1.23 2.39
N THR A 41 13.23 -2.18 2.10
CA THR A 41 13.05 -3.57 2.51
C THR A 41 13.56 -3.77 3.93
N LYS A 42 12.75 -4.39 4.80
CA LYS A 42 13.15 -4.61 6.20
C LYS A 42 14.34 -5.57 6.36
N ASP A 43 14.59 -6.43 5.37
CA ASP A 43 15.75 -7.31 5.34
C ASP A 43 16.97 -6.69 4.63
N GLY A 44 16.88 -5.43 4.19
CA GLY A 44 17.96 -4.70 3.52
C GLY A 44 18.32 -5.23 2.13
N LYS A 45 17.55 -6.19 1.58
CA LYS A 45 17.80 -6.76 0.25
C LYS A 45 17.28 -5.86 -0.86
N GLN A 46 17.88 -5.98 -2.04
CA GLN A 46 17.41 -5.35 -3.26
C GLN A 46 16.88 -6.43 -4.21
N PRO A 47 15.55 -6.66 -4.25
CA PRO A 47 14.98 -7.65 -5.16
C PRO A 47 15.13 -7.22 -6.62
N GLU A 48 15.32 -8.20 -7.50
CA GLU A 48 15.40 -7.99 -8.96
C GLU A 48 14.04 -7.64 -9.59
N ALA A 49 12.95 -8.16 -9.03
CA ALA A 49 11.62 -7.85 -9.51
C ALA A 49 11.20 -6.48 -8.94
N PRO A 50 10.59 -5.61 -9.74
CA PRO A 50 10.23 -4.29 -9.26
C PRO A 50 9.01 -4.36 -8.33
N PHE A 51 8.76 -3.30 -7.57
CA PHE A 51 7.54 -3.12 -6.80
C PHE A 51 6.47 -2.47 -7.65
N LEU A 52 5.23 -2.90 -7.48
CA LEU A 52 4.04 -2.18 -7.93
C LEU A 52 3.49 -1.35 -6.79
N ILE A 53 3.36 -0.04 -6.99
CA ILE A 53 2.74 0.88 -6.04
C ILE A 53 1.51 1.50 -6.68
N LYS A 54 0.36 1.32 -6.03
CA LYS A 54 -0.89 2.01 -6.40
C LYS A 54 -1.22 3.04 -5.35
N SER A 55 -1.40 4.29 -5.74
CA SER A 55 -1.84 5.36 -4.85
C SER A 55 -3.35 5.57 -4.92
N SER A 56 -3.92 6.07 -3.84
CA SER A 56 -5.29 6.59 -3.83
C SER A 56 -5.47 7.60 -2.71
N HIS A 57 -6.03 8.76 -3.03
CA HIS A 57 -6.62 9.66 -2.06
C HIS A 57 -7.86 9.01 -1.44
N VAL A 58 -7.95 9.07 -0.11
CA VAL A 58 -9.11 8.59 0.64
C VAL A 58 -9.66 9.74 1.47
N GLU A 59 -10.92 10.08 1.21
CA GLU A 59 -11.67 10.99 2.07
C GLU A 59 -12.00 10.28 3.38
N VAL A 60 -11.33 10.67 4.46
CA VAL A 60 -11.73 10.24 5.80
C VAL A 60 -12.97 11.04 6.16
N GLY A 61 -14.11 10.35 6.28
CA GLY A 61 -15.35 10.92 6.77
C GLY A 61 -15.10 11.54 8.15
N GLY A 62 -14.96 12.87 8.17
CA GLY A 62 -14.49 13.54 9.37
C GLY A 62 -14.55 15.05 9.31
N HIS A 63 -14.32 15.67 8.15
CA HIS A 63 -14.40 17.14 8.05
C HIS A 63 -15.18 17.70 6.84
N GLY A 64 -15.96 16.87 6.13
CA GLY A 64 -17.16 17.37 5.41
C GLY A 64 -17.55 16.73 4.09
N GLY A 65 -17.24 15.45 3.90
CA GLY A 65 -17.81 14.63 2.84
C GLY A 65 -17.50 13.17 3.14
N SER A 66 -18.48 12.30 2.96
CA SER A 66 -18.29 10.86 2.82
C SER A 66 -18.54 10.52 1.34
N GLY A 67 -17.59 10.87 0.48
CA GLY A 67 -17.64 10.61 -0.95
C GLY A 67 -16.68 9.50 -1.36
N LEU A 68 -17.15 8.54 -2.15
CA LEU A 68 -16.36 7.48 -2.80
C LEU A 68 -15.47 8.02 -3.94
N LYS A 69 -14.99 9.26 -3.90
CA LYS A 69 -14.09 9.79 -4.93
C LYS A 69 -12.65 9.43 -4.58
N ARG A 70 -12.19 8.30 -5.11
CA ARG A 70 -10.76 7.97 -5.14
C ARG A 70 -10.08 8.92 -6.13
N GLY A 71 -9.39 9.95 -5.64
CA GLY A 71 -8.47 10.79 -6.42
C GLY A 71 -7.02 10.28 -6.29
N TYR A 72 -6.01 10.96 -6.85
CA TYR A 72 -4.61 10.54 -6.69
C TYR A 72 -4.36 9.09 -7.11
N LEU A 73 -4.92 8.70 -8.26
CA LEU A 73 -4.94 7.33 -8.76
C LEU A 73 -3.80 7.07 -9.72
N TYR A 74 -2.62 6.83 -9.16
CA TYR A 74 -1.44 6.49 -9.93
C TYR A 74 -1.02 5.06 -9.69
N GLU A 75 -0.60 4.42 -10.77
CA GLU A 75 0.06 3.14 -10.76
C GLU A 75 1.50 3.37 -11.23
N LYS A 76 2.45 2.98 -10.39
CA LYS A 76 3.88 3.11 -10.66
C LYS A 76 4.58 1.80 -10.37
N ILE A 77 5.62 1.54 -11.16
CA ILE A 77 6.56 0.44 -10.97
C ILE A 77 7.90 1.08 -10.60
N GLY A 78 8.63 0.48 -9.67
CA GLY A 78 9.99 0.92 -9.35
C GLY A 78 10.71 -0.03 -8.40
N ASP A 79 12.02 0.12 -8.33
CA ASP A 79 12.88 -0.78 -7.58
C ASP A 79 13.02 -0.37 -6.10
N ALA A 80 13.42 -1.32 -5.25
CA ALA A 80 13.75 -1.00 -3.86
C ALA A 80 14.84 0.08 -3.79
N ASN A 81 14.71 0.98 -2.81
CA ASN A 81 15.63 2.06 -2.52
C ASN A 81 15.85 3.07 -3.67
N GLN A 82 15.03 3.01 -4.73
CA GLN A 82 15.02 4.01 -5.79
C GLN A 82 13.85 4.98 -5.61
N PRO A 83 14.04 6.28 -5.91
CA PRO A 83 12.98 7.27 -5.81
C PRO A 83 11.93 7.07 -6.90
N ILE A 84 10.66 6.98 -6.49
CA ILE A 84 9.50 6.83 -7.38
C ILE A 84 8.64 8.07 -7.29
N LEU A 85 8.64 8.88 -8.34
CA LEU A 85 7.92 10.14 -8.37
C LEU A 85 6.43 9.93 -8.68
N PHE A 86 5.59 10.27 -7.70
CA PHE A 86 4.17 10.49 -7.88
C PHE A 86 3.93 11.98 -8.14
N PRO A 87 3.14 12.33 -9.16
CA PRO A 87 2.99 13.71 -9.58
C PRO A 87 2.25 14.54 -8.53
N ARG A 88 2.33 15.86 -8.69
CA ARG A 88 1.48 16.79 -7.97
C ARG A 88 0.08 16.77 -8.56
N GLU A 89 -0.96 16.64 -7.73
CA GLU A 89 -2.35 16.64 -8.20
C GLU A 89 -3.19 17.62 -7.39
N HIS A 90 -4.10 18.32 -8.06
CA HIS A 90 -5.12 19.11 -7.39
C HIS A 90 -6.25 18.18 -6.93
N LEU A 91 -6.43 18.09 -5.62
CA LEU A 91 -7.51 17.35 -5.00
C LEU A 91 -8.64 18.32 -4.64
N ASP A 92 -9.88 17.90 -4.91
CA ASP A 92 -11.07 18.64 -4.52
C ASP A 92 -11.30 18.47 -3.01
N LEU A 93 -10.66 19.34 -2.22
CA LEU A 93 -10.68 19.28 -0.77
C LEU A 93 -11.54 20.41 -0.22
N LYS A 94 -12.32 20.11 0.82
CA LYS A 94 -13.25 21.06 1.41
C LYS A 94 -12.59 22.34 1.96
N TYR A 95 -11.37 22.24 2.48
CA TYR A 95 -10.67 23.37 3.07
C TYR A 95 -9.30 23.64 2.41
N PRO A 96 -8.92 24.92 2.25
CA PRO A 96 -7.64 25.35 1.68
C PRO A 96 -6.39 24.65 2.22
N ASN A 97 -6.37 24.45 3.53
CA ASN A 97 -5.26 23.94 4.31
C ASN A 97 -5.49 22.51 4.81
N ALA A 98 -6.51 21.81 4.31
CA ALA A 98 -6.78 20.43 4.71
C ALA A 98 -5.53 19.57 4.46
N TYR A 99 -5.31 18.52 5.24
CA TYR A 99 -4.37 17.48 4.82
C TYR A 99 -5.11 16.47 3.94
N ALA A 100 -4.42 15.85 3.00
CA ALA A 100 -4.98 14.77 2.21
C ALA A 100 -4.39 13.45 2.68
N LEU A 101 -5.24 12.48 3.02
CA LEU A 101 -4.79 11.13 3.29
C LEU A 101 -4.58 10.41 1.95
N ILE A 102 -3.34 10.03 1.66
CA ILE A 102 -3.00 9.24 0.48
C ILE A 102 -2.57 7.86 0.96
N HIS A 103 -3.25 6.83 0.45
CA HIS A 103 -2.89 5.43 0.63
C HIS A 103 -1.99 5.00 -0.51
N PHE A 104 -1.00 4.20 -0.18
CA PHE A 104 -0.13 3.49 -1.10
C PHE A 104 -0.25 2.00 -0.83
N LYS A 105 -0.73 1.25 -1.81
CA LYS A 105 -0.74 -0.20 -1.79
C LYS A 105 0.47 -0.71 -2.57
N VAL A 106 1.34 -1.44 -1.89
CA VAL A 106 2.57 -1.99 -2.47
C VAL A 106 2.42 -3.50 -2.68
N ARG A 107 2.83 -4.00 -3.84
CA ARG A 107 2.85 -5.42 -4.18
C ARG A 107 4.20 -5.83 -4.74
N HIS A 108 4.67 -7.01 -4.36
CA HIS A 108 5.86 -7.67 -4.89
C HIS A 108 5.80 -9.17 -4.60
N PRO A 109 6.35 -10.06 -5.46
CA PRO A 109 6.27 -11.51 -5.27
C PRO A 109 6.74 -12.04 -3.90
N MET A 110 7.85 -11.50 -3.37
CA MET A 110 8.46 -11.95 -2.10
C MET A 110 8.35 -11.00 -0.91
N TYR A 111 7.57 -9.92 -1.02
CA TYR A 111 7.29 -9.03 0.11
C TYR A 111 5.79 -9.00 0.37
N ASN A 112 5.39 -9.00 1.64
CA ASN A 112 3.99 -8.94 2.03
C ASN A 112 3.31 -7.73 1.38
N THR A 113 2.07 -7.91 0.94
CA THR A 113 1.26 -6.79 0.45
C THR A 113 1.06 -5.80 1.59
N GLU A 114 1.54 -4.58 1.40
CA GLU A 114 1.56 -3.55 2.42
C GLU A 114 0.65 -2.38 2.03
N TYR A 115 -0.06 -1.84 3.01
CA TYR A 115 -0.83 -0.61 2.88
C TYR A 115 -0.20 0.45 3.77
N SER A 116 0.44 1.44 3.16
CA SER A 116 0.99 2.58 3.88
C SER A 116 0.16 3.81 3.59
N SER A 117 -0.11 4.63 4.61
CA SER A 117 -0.94 5.82 4.47
C SER A 117 -0.28 6.99 5.17
N ALA A 118 -0.33 8.16 4.54
CA ALA A 118 0.19 9.38 5.15
C ALA A 118 -0.68 10.58 4.80
N TYR A 119 -0.71 11.54 5.73
CA TYR A 119 -1.35 12.82 5.54
C TYR A 119 -0.36 13.80 4.91
N PHE A 120 -0.71 14.32 3.74
CA PHE A 120 0.11 15.28 3.02
C PHE A 120 -0.50 16.68 3.12
N ALA A 121 0.32 17.64 3.54
CA ALA A 121 -0.02 19.05 3.57
C ALA A 121 -0.14 19.62 2.15
N PRO A 122 -0.78 20.78 1.96
CA PRO A 122 -0.66 21.55 0.73
C PRO A 122 0.80 21.81 0.38
N SER A 123 1.18 21.55 -0.88
CA SER A 123 2.56 21.65 -1.35
C SER A 123 2.67 22.51 -2.60
N LYS A 124 3.83 23.16 -2.75
CA LYS A 124 4.21 23.90 -3.97
C LYS A 124 4.77 22.92 -5.01
N ALA A 125 4.74 23.30 -6.28
CA ALA A 125 5.20 22.45 -7.38
C ALA A 125 6.68 22.07 -7.32
N ASP A 126 7.52 22.94 -6.74
CA ASP A 126 8.97 22.86 -6.69
C ASP A 126 9.54 22.16 -5.44
N ASP A 127 8.67 21.62 -4.57
CA ASP A 127 9.06 21.00 -3.29
C ASP A 127 8.56 19.55 -3.19
N PRO A 128 9.32 18.54 -3.68
CA PRO A 128 8.94 17.15 -3.59
C PRO A 128 9.00 16.62 -2.15
N ILE A 129 7.92 15.95 -1.73
CA ILE A 129 7.80 15.40 -0.38
C ILE A 129 8.37 13.98 -0.35
N PRO A 130 9.44 13.70 0.41
CA PRO A 130 9.95 12.34 0.56
C PRO A 130 9.01 11.51 1.45
N PHE A 131 8.76 10.27 1.04
CA PHE A 131 7.96 9.31 1.79
C PHE A 131 8.54 7.90 1.65
N THR A 132 8.79 7.23 2.78
CA THR A 132 9.34 5.87 2.78
C THR A 132 8.27 4.87 3.17
N ILE A 133 8.12 3.81 2.38
CA ILE A 133 7.29 2.65 2.72
C ILE A 133 8.22 1.50 3.05
N GLU A 134 8.11 1.01 4.28
CA GLU A 134 8.86 -0.17 4.71
C GLU A 134 8.06 -1.44 4.41
N VAL A 135 8.67 -2.40 3.72
CA VAL A 135 8.05 -3.68 3.36
C VAL A 135 8.72 -4.86 4.05
N LEU A 136 7.90 -5.81 4.51
CA LEU A 136 8.34 -7.03 5.19
C LEU A 136 8.45 -8.20 4.20
N PRO A 137 9.50 -9.02 4.26
CA PRO A 137 9.56 -10.26 3.49
C PRO A 137 8.34 -11.14 3.78
N LEU A 138 7.76 -11.75 2.75
CA LEU A 138 6.61 -12.64 2.89
C LEU A 138 6.91 -13.79 3.85
N GLU A 139 8.10 -14.38 3.73
CA GLU A 139 8.58 -15.47 4.58
C GLU A 139 8.64 -15.07 6.07
N ALA A 140 9.00 -13.82 6.38
CA ALA A 140 9.03 -13.35 7.77
C ALA A 140 7.62 -13.26 8.37
N VAL A 141 6.62 -12.88 7.56
CA VAL A 141 5.21 -12.86 7.98
C VAL A 141 4.69 -14.29 8.17
N LEU A 142 4.99 -15.20 7.24
CA LEU A 142 4.63 -16.61 7.35
C LEU A 142 5.24 -17.24 8.60
N ALA A 143 6.55 -17.08 8.81
CA ALA A 143 7.25 -17.63 9.97
C ALA A 143 6.67 -17.14 11.30
N ARG A 144 6.23 -15.87 11.36
CA ARG A 144 5.55 -15.34 12.56
C ARG A 144 4.25 -16.09 12.85
N ILE A 145 3.42 -16.29 11.84
CA ILE A 145 2.13 -16.99 11.99
C ILE A 145 2.36 -18.48 12.28
N GLU A 146 3.38 -19.10 11.68
CA GLU A 146 3.79 -20.48 12.02
C GLU A 146 4.14 -20.61 13.49
N LYS A 147 4.91 -19.66 14.04
CA LYS A 147 5.28 -19.63 15.46
C LYS A 147 4.07 -19.43 16.38
N GLU A 148 3.05 -18.71 15.94
CA GLU A 148 1.78 -18.56 16.66
C GLU A 148 1.02 -19.89 16.71
N ALA A 149 0.93 -20.61 15.58
CA ALA A 149 0.34 -21.93 15.52
C ALA A 149 1.10 -22.94 16.39
N GLU A 150 2.43 -22.99 16.29
CA GLU A 150 3.27 -23.87 17.09
C GLU A 150 3.07 -23.63 18.59
N ARG A 151 3.08 -22.37 19.03
CA ARG A 151 2.85 -22.02 20.44
C ARG A 151 1.49 -22.50 20.94
N ALA A 152 0.43 -22.33 20.14
CA ALA A 152 -0.90 -22.78 20.51
C ALA A 152 -0.97 -24.32 20.59
N SER A 153 -0.35 -25.02 19.63
CA SER A 153 -0.25 -26.48 19.64
C SER A 153 0.45 -27.01 20.89
N LEU A 154 1.62 -26.47 21.22
CA LEU A 154 2.39 -26.87 22.41
C LEU A 154 1.63 -26.59 23.72
N ALA A 155 0.86 -25.49 23.77
CA ALA A 155 0.01 -25.20 24.92
C ALA A 155 -1.13 -26.22 25.06
N MET A 156 -1.75 -26.64 23.95
CA MET A 156 -2.81 -27.67 23.97
C MET A 156 -2.32 -29.01 24.52
N GLU A 157 -1.09 -29.42 24.20
CA GLU A 157 -0.50 -30.69 24.67
C GLU A 157 -0.39 -30.78 26.21
N GLN A 158 -0.36 -29.63 26.89
CA GLN A 158 -0.22 -29.55 28.36
C GLN A 158 -1.56 -29.41 29.08
N LEU A 159 -2.68 -29.33 28.35
CA LEU A 159 -4.00 -29.02 28.88
C LEU A 159 -4.94 -30.22 28.80
N ALA A 160 -5.89 -30.30 29.74
CA ALA A 160 -6.96 -31.28 29.68
C ALA A 160 -7.87 -30.99 28.45
N PRO A 161 -8.15 -31.98 27.57
CA PRO A 161 -8.86 -31.75 26.31
C PRO A 161 -10.27 -31.15 26.43
N ASP A 162 -10.91 -31.30 27.59
CA ASP A 162 -12.24 -30.79 27.90
C ASP A 162 -12.22 -29.43 28.63
N SER A 163 -11.03 -28.90 28.92
CA SER A 163 -10.89 -27.61 29.58
C SER A 163 -11.20 -26.43 28.65
N SER A 164 -11.75 -25.35 29.23
CA SER A 164 -11.97 -24.10 28.48
C SER A 164 -10.70 -23.53 27.86
N GLU A 165 -9.55 -23.72 28.54
CA GLU A 165 -8.26 -23.25 28.04
C GLU A 165 -7.78 -24.07 26.83
N TYR A 166 -8.02 -25.40 26.82
CA TYR A 166 -7.74 -26.23 25.65
C TYR A 166 -8.51 -25.73 24.42
N TYR A 167 -9.83 -25.49 24.57
CA TYR A 167 -10.64 -24.96 23.46
C TYR A 167 -10.16 -23.60 22.97
N ARG A 168 -9.70 -22.73 23.88
CA ARG A 168 -9.12 -21.44 23.51
C ARG A 168 -7.84 -21.62 22.68
N GLN A 169 -6.92 -22.47 23.11
CA GLN A 169 -5.68 -22.73 22.38
C GLN A 169 -5.94 -23.42 21.04
N SER A 170 -6.90 -24.36 20.99
CA SER A 170 -7.37 -24.97 19.74
C SER A 170 -7.89 -23.91 18.75
N SER A 171 -8.72 -22.97 19.19
CA SER A 171 -9.19 -21.88 18.33
C SER A 171 -8.05 -20.99 17.82
N LEU A 172 -7.05 -20.70 18.66
CA LEU A 172 -5.86 -19.93 18.26
C LEU A 172 -5.02 -20.68 17.22
N PHE A 173 -4.80 -21.99 17.44
CA PHE A 173 -4.09 -22.85 16.50
C PHE A 173 -4.80 -22.86 15.14
N GLU A 174 -6.09 -23.17 15.11
CA GLU A 174 -6.88 -23.23 13.88
C GLU A 174 -6.89 -21.90 13.13
N LYS A 175 -7.04 -20.78 13.86
CA LYS A 175 -7.00 -19.44 13.28
C LYS A 175 -5.64 -19.13 12.66
N ALA A 176 -4.54 -19.47 13.34
CA ALA A 176 -3.20 -19.25 12.82
C ALA A 176 -2.94 -20.11 11.56
N ARG A 177 -3.30 -21.40 11.60
CA ARG A 177 -3.22 -22.32 10.46
C ARG A 177 -4.01 -21.82 9.25
N HIS A 178 -5.28 -21.45 9.46
CA HIS A 178 -6.10 -20.87 8.39
C HIS A 178 -5.50 -19.57 7.84
N SER A 179 -4.90 -18.74 8.70
CA SER A 179 -4.26 -17.49 8.28
C SER A 179 -3.05 -17.72 7.38
N LEU A 180 -2.30 -18.82 7.56
CA LEU A 180 -1.20 -19.20 6.66
C LEU A 180 -1.71 -19.48 5.25
N GLY A 181 -2.69 -20.37 5.12
CA GLY A 181 -3.30 -20.72 3.83
C GLY A 181 -3.94 -19.52 3.15
N ALA A 182 -4.74 -18.74 3.91
CA ALA A 182 -5.40 -17.55 3.39
C ALA A 182 -4.39 -16.47 2.93
N LEU A 183 -3.28 -16.29 3.65
CA LEU A 183 -2.23 -15.35 3.26
C LEU A 183 -1.57 -15.78 1.94
N VAL A 184 -1.17 -17.06 1.83
CA VAL A 184 -0.54 -17.58 0.61
C VAL A 184 -1.48 -17.50 -0.59
N SER A 185 -2.72 -17.97 -0.44
CA SER A 185 -3.75 -17.94 -1.49
C SER A 185 -3.97 -16.52 -2.02
N ARG A 186 -4.26 -15.57 -1.12
CA ARG A 186 -4.48 -14.16 -1.49
C ARG A 186 -3.23 -13.51 -2.08
N HIS A 187 -2.05 -13.87 -1.60
CA HIS A 187 -0.81 -13.31 -2.12
C HIS A 187 -0.57 -13.78 -3.55
N ILE A 188 -0.66 -15.09 -3.83
CA ILE A 188 -0.57 -15.66 -5.18
C ILE A 188 -1.59 -14.99 -6.11
N ASP A 189 -2.85 -14.91 -5.69
CA ASP A 189 -3.90 -14.26 -6.47
C ASP A 189 -3.57 -12.81 -6.76
N SER A 190 -3.12 -12.04 -5.77
CA SER A 190 -2.76 -10.64 -5.98
C SER A 190 -1.59 -10.47 -6.94
N ILE A 191 -0.62 -11.40 -6.94
CA ILE A 191 0.50 -11.36 -7.87
C ILE A 191 0.00 -11.67 -9.29
N LYS A 192 -0.88 -12.66 -9.42
CA LYS A 192 -1.47 -13.08 -10.68
C LYS A 192 -2.39 -12.04 -11.31
N THR A 193 -3.28 -11.44 -10.52
CA THR A 193 -4.36 -10.56 -11.03
C THR A 193 -3.98 -9.09 -11.06
N ASP A 194 -3.14 -8.63 -10.14
CA ASP A 194 -2.88 -7.20 -9.98
C ASP A 194 -1.45 -6.79 -10.34
N TYR A 195 -0.47 -7.64 -10.05
CA TYR A 195 0.96 -7.33 -10.25
C TYR A 195 1.46 -7.70 -11.63
N LEU A 196 1.25 -8.95 -12.06
CA LEU A 196 1.75 -9.41 -13.36
C LEU A 196 1.17 -8.64 -14.55
N PRO A 197 -0.14 -8.36 -14.63
CA PRO A 197 -0.71 -7.76 -15.83
C PRO A 197 -0.20 -6.36 -16.16
N VAL A 198 0.36 -5.64 -15.18
CA VAL A 198 0.84 -4.26 -15.34
C VAL A 198 2.31 -4.18 -15.74
N LEU A 199 3.05 -5.29 -15.65
CA LEU A 199 4.47 -5.34 -16.01
C LEU A 199 4.66 -5.48 -17.53
N PRO A 200 5.80 -5.02 -18.09
CA PRO A 200 6.23 -5.38 -19.43
C PRO A 200 6.32 -6.90 -19.62
N LYS A 201 6.04 -7.40 -20.84
CA LYS A 201 5.94 -8.84 -21.13
C LYS A 201 7.21 -9.61 -20.79
N GLU A 202 8.37 -9.00 -21.00
CA GLU A 202 9.68 -9.57 -20.73
C GLU A 202 9.88 -9.76 -19.22
N ILE A 203 9.47 -8.78 -18.41
CA ILE A 203 9.51 -8.86 -16.95
C ILE A 203 8.47 -9.87 -16.44
N GLN A 204 7.27 -9.91 -17.03
CA GLN A 204 6.27 -10.93 -16.68
C GLN A 204 6.82 -12.35 -16.86
N LYS A 205 7.52 -12.62 -17.97
CA LYS A 205 8.16 -13.91 -18.23
C LYS A 205 9.20 -14.22 -17.15
N ALA A 206 10.12 -13.30 -16.86
CA ALA A 206 11.14 -13.49 -15.83
C ALA A 206 10.55 -13.72 -14.43
N VAL A 207 9.49 -12.98 -14.08
CA VAL A 207 8.75 -13.17 -12.82
C VAL A 207 8.11 -14.55 -12.78
N ARG A 208 7.43 -15.00 -13.84
CA ARG A 208 6.83 -16.34 -13.88
C ARG A 208 7.89 -17.44 -13.76
N GLU A 209 9.00 -17.34 -14.50
CA GLU A 209 10.08 -18.32 -14.45
C GLU A 209 10.71 -18.42 -13.06
N LYS A 210 10.96 -17.29 -12.39
CA LYS A 210 11.58 -17.24 -11.07
C LYS A 210 10.63 -17.66 -9.94
N TYR A 211 9.40 -17.15 -9.93
CA TYR A 211 8.52 -17.25 -8.76
C TYR A 211 7.46 -18.35 -8.84
N ASN A 212 7.15 -18.91 -10.02
CA ASN A 212 6.24 -20.06 -10.10
C ASN A 212 6.67 -21.27 -9.25
N PRO A 213 7.93 -21.75 -9.27
CA PRO A 213 8.33 -22.86 -8.41
C PRO A 213 8.19 -22.52 -6.92
N ILE A 214 8.52 -21.28 -6.54
CA ILE A 214 8.43 -20.80 -5.14
C ILE A 214 6.97 -20.78 -4.68
N PHE A 215 6.06 -20.22 -5.47
CA PHE A 215 4.64 -20.19 -5.11
C PHE A 215 3.99 -21.57 -5.17
N LYS A 216 4.43 -22.46 -6.06
CA LYS A 216 4.01 -23.86 -6.03
C LYS A 216 4.38 -24.51 -4.70
N GLU A 217 5.60 -24.32 -4.23
CA GLU A 217 6.06 -24.85 -2.94
C GLU A 217 5.22 -24.28 -1.78
N LEU A 218 5.04 -22.95 -1.74
CA LEU A 218 4.23 -22.29 -0.71
C LEU A 218 2.77 -22.76 -0.71
N TYR A 219 2.16 -22.90 -1.89
CA TYR A 219 0.79 -23.39 -2.04
C TYR A 219 0.62 -24.79 -1.45
N TYR A 220 1.56 -25.70 -1.71
CA TYR A 220 1.48 -27.08 -1.21
C TYR A 220 1.95 -27.23 0.24
N ARG A 221 2.83 -26.34 0.74
CA ARG A 221 3.29 -26.32 2.14
C ARG A 221 2.14 -26.11 3.13
N TYR A 222 1.13 -25.32 2.78
CA TYR A 222 -0.03 -25.06 3.64
C TYR A 222 -1.29 -25.69 3.05
N PRO A 223 -1.81 -26.79 3.62
CA PRO A 223 -3.05 -27.40 3.15
C PRO A 223 -4.27 -26.48 3.31
N GLU A 224 -4.21 -25.47 4.18
CA GLU A 224 -5.25 -24.48 4.39
C GLU A 224 -5.42 -23.49 3.22
N THR A 225 -4.54 -23.52 2.22
CA THR A 225 -4.61 -22.65 1.03
C THR A 225 -5.91 -22.84 0.26
N ASP A 226 -6.50 -24.03 0.33
CA ASP A 226 -7.77 -24.40 -0.33
C ASP A 226 -8.99 -24.21 0.58
N CYS A 227 -8.80 -23.72 1.82
CA CYS A 227 -9.91 -23.48 2.73
C CYS A 227 -10.66 -22.20 2.38
N GLY A 228 -11.99 -22.29 2.29
CA GLY A 228 -12.84 -21.12 2.01
C GLY A 228 -13.10 -20.25 3.23
N LEU A 229 -13.47 -20.86 4.36
CA LEU A 229 -13.77 -20.18 5.61
C LEU A 229 -13.17 -20.96 6.78
N LEU A 230 -12.71 -20.24 7.81
CA LEU A 230 -12.11 -20.82 9.03
C LEU A 230 -12.97 -21.94 9.62
N MET A 231 -14.28 -21.71 9.77
CA MET A 231 -15.21 -22.67 10.39
C MET A 231 -15.34 -24.00 9.65
N TYR A 232 -15.07 -24.02 8.34
CA TYR A 232 -15.17 -25.24 7.52
C TYR A 232 -13.80 -25.85 7.21
N CYS A 233 -12.71 -25.15 7.55
CA CYS A 233 -11.38 -25.54 7.10
C CYS A 233 -10.99 -26.92 7.63
N GLN A 234 -11.24 -27.22 8.91
CA GLN A 234 -10.93 -28.54 9.47
C GLN A 234 -11.66 -29.70 8.79
N GLU A 235 -12.90 -29.48 8.32
CA GLU A 235 -13.64 -30.49 7.56
C GLU A 235 -13.14 -30.61 6.12
N GLN A 236 -12.75 -29.49 5.50
CA GLN A 236 -12.16 -29.45 4.17
C GLN A 236 -10.81 -30.16 4.12
N LEU A 237 -9.98 -29.99 5.15
CA LEU A 237 -8.67 -30.64 5.28
C LEU A 237 -8.74 -32.18 5.38
N LYS A 238 -9.90 -32.74 5.76
CA LYS A 238 -10.10 -34.21 5.78
C LYS A 238 -10.32 -34.80 4.40
N LYS A 239 -10.58 -33.97 3.40
CA LYS A 239 -10.81 -34.39 2.01
C LYS A 239 -9.53 -34.22 1.21
N PRO A 240 -9.35 -34.99 0.11
CA PRO A 240 -8.32 -34.68 -0.87
C PRO A 240 -8.45 -33.23 -1.35
N ARG A 241 -7.33 -32.58 -1.66
CA ARG A 241 -7.36 -31.23 -2.25
C ARG A 241 -8.17 -31.24 -3.54
N GLU A 242 -9.08 -30.28 -3.65
CA GLU A 242 -9.92 -30.10 -4.84
C GLU A 242 -9.22 -29.27 -5.93
N HIS A 243 -8.23 -28.46 -5.55
CA HIS A 243 -7.56 -27.51 -6.43
C HIS A 243 -6.07 -27.79 -6.54
N GLU A 244 -5.55 -27.71 -7.77
CA GLU A 244 -4.13 -27.73 -8.05
C GLU A 244 -3.58 -26.32 -8.25
N TYR A 245 -2.31 -26.14 -7.92
CA TYR A 245 -1.59 -24.90 -8.25
C TYR A 245 -1.57 -24.68 -9.77
N ASN A 246 -2.24 -23.63 -10.24
CA ASN A 246 -2.44 -23.33 -11.66
C ASN A 246 -1.45 -22.27 -12.20
N GLY A 247 -0.36 -22.02 -11.49
CA GLY A 247 0.64 -21.02 -11.88
C GLY A 247 0.19 -19.58 -11.69
N LEU A 248 1.19 -18.71 -11.57
CA LEU A 248 1.08 -17.29 -11.90
C LEU A 248 0.78 -17.13 -13.39
#